data_AF-A0A177ATZ5-F1
#
_entry.id   AF-A0A177ATZ5-F1
#
_cell.length_a   1.000
_cell.length_b   1.000
_cell.length_c   1.000
_cell.angle_alpha   90.00
_cell.angle_beta   90.00
_cell.angle_gamma   90.00
#
_symmetry.space_group_name_H-M   'P 1'
#
loop_
_entity.id
_entity.type
_entity.pdbx_description
1 polymer ?
#
loop_
_entity_poly.entity_id
_entity_poly.type
_entity_poly.pdbx_seq_one_letter_code
_entity_poly.pdbx_strand_id
1 'polypeptide(L)'
;MNGGAMENWGLVIYVQRYLLLDKTLSGPSNLLVTSSIISHEVAHDWYGNTITTDWWDSIVINEGVANYLMYSSLLKIYPEWKMEQFIMLAVQKVILHDIEFGDYPIINLNLQKSEDIHQIFNTIVYNKGMSIFFMIEQLMGYDVLQQKLSNFVKINENKTVNIKQFENHLAKNVRDVPIYDILYSWMRKCGNVIIFCYLNENKTQIIVEQILAKKYYTDKMDIENCNNTNIELQGYSKLIFAIKLFEYIDKESEYLVWRNYYYSYAYLNAMFTETETMEYINKKFRDKIIISKEYDIDKKHEFLDLHGRKLNELIYSLSLKVNVSKSVDMASKEYSEWALNNKVLNRDYIQSIFFYVVEHGNYTVFETIYDELKRGSDFVYSDMFIYAPLLTQNVTQFRFYLDFLFLSTEINPYQFRIDTMFAYICNNKKMIPEIISFFVENVTNLQIIQLFESFVNTFHVYVRNEDEKNLLYSTIKRFKDLKVLSSDFTTLDFMITMNLNFIEKNKDELVEYYQYY
;
A
#
# COMPACT_ATOMS: atom_id res chain seq x y z
N MET A 1 -8.77 -10.79 16.35
CA MET A 1 -9.16 -10.76 14.92
C MET A 1 -8.02 -10.11 14.17
N ASN A 2 -7.40 -10.81 13.22
CA ASN A 2 -6.41 -10.19 12.31
C ASN A 2 -7.10 -9.48 11.12
N GLY A 3 -8.42 -9.57 10.99
CA GLY A 3 -9.24 -8.85 10.01
C GLY A 3 -9.80 -7.52 10.57
N GLY A 4 -10.10 -6.58 9.67
CA GLY A 4 -10.68 -5.27 10.02
C GLY A 4 -12.18 -5.32 10.34
N ALA A 5 -12.89 -6.33 9.84
CA ALA A 5 -14.28 -6.63 10.12
C ALA A 5 -14.55 -8.13 9.91
N MET A 6 -15.78 -8.58 10.21
CA MET A 6 -16.24 -9.96 10.02
C MET A 6 -17.75 -10.00 9.77
N GLU A 7 -18.14 -10.72 8.74
CA GLU A 7 -19.45 -10.72 8.09
C GLU A 7 -20.53 -11.59 8.75
N ASN A 8 -20.47 -11.84 10.08
CA ASN A 8 -21.41 -12.77 10.71
C ASN A 8 -22.86 -12.38 10.40
N TRP A 9 -23.65 -13.34 9.92
CA TRP A 9 -24.96 -13.04 9.32
C TRP A 9 -25.93 -12.43 10.34
N GLY A 10 -26.33 -11.17 10.09
CA GLY A 10 -27.19 -10.39 10.99
C GLY A 10 -26.46 -9.74 12.18
N LEU A 11 -25.14 -9.94 12.32
CA LEU A 11 -24.29 -9.32 13.35
C LEU A 11 -22.87 -9.09 12.82
N VAL A 12 -22.71 -8.14 11.91
CA VAL A 12 -21.39 -7.76 11.39
C VAL A 12 -20.57 -7.10 12.51
N ILE A 13 -19.33 -7.56 12.69
CA ILE A 13 -18.41 -7.07 13.72
C ILE A 13 -17.33 -6.25 13.04
N TYR A 14 -17.03 -5.05 13.58
CA TYR A 14 -16.00 -4.17 13.04
C TYR A 14 -14.96 -3.83 14.11
N VAL A 15 -13.70 -3.68 13.71
CA VAL A 15 -12.74 -2.93 14.52
C VAL A 15 -13.19 -1.47 14.52
N GLN A 16 -13.24 -0.85 15.71
CA GLN A 16 -13.82 0.49 15.91
C GLN A 16 -13.30 1.56 14.92
N ARG A 17 -12.00 1.54 14.60
CA ARG A 17 -11.35 2.47 13.66
C ARG A 17 -11.85 2.38 12.21
N TYR A 18 -12.49 1.28 11.84
CA TYR A 18 -13.04 1.05 10.52
C TYR A 18 -14.54 1.34 10.43
N LEU A 19 -15.21 1.61 11.55
CA LEU A 19 -16.64 1.90 11.59
C LEU A 19 -16.95 3.34 12.02
N LEU A 20 -16.24 3.87 13.00
CA LEU A 20 -16.52 5.19 13.57
C LEU A 20 -15.76 6.28 12.83
N LEU A 21 -16.48 7.36 12.49
CA LEU A 21 -15.92 8.58 11.91
C LEU A 21 -16.16 9.77 12.84
N ASP A 22 -15.09 10.49 13.16
CA ASP A 22 -15.15 11.72 13.93
C ASP A 22 -15.21 12.93 12.99
N LYS A 23 -16.14 13.86 13.25
CA LYS A 23 -16.37 15.00 12.35
C LYS A 23 -15.19 15.97 12.30
N THR A 24 -14.38 16.01 13.36
CA THR A 24 -13.25 16.92 13.55
C THR A 24 -11.89 16.26 13.25
N LEU A 25 -11.82 14.93 13.19
CA LEU A 25 -10.56 14.19 13.00
C LEU A 25 -10.51 13.29 11.78
N SER A 26 -11.65 12.77 11.31
CA SER A 26 -11.64 11.82 10.20
C SER A 26 -11.54 12.53 8.84
N GLY A 27 -10.41 12.35 8.18
CA GLY A 27 -10.13 12.85 6.84
C GLY A 27 -10.80 12.06 5.72
N PRO A 28 -10.55 12.42 4.45
CA PRO A 28 -11.11 11.72 3.29
C PRO A 28 -10.68 10.25 3.22
N SER A 29 -9.48 9.93 3.67
CA SER A 29 -8.96 8.56 3.72
C SER A 29 -9.73 7.66 4.69
N ASN A 30 -10.13 8.18 5.86
CA ASN A 30 -10.98 7.44 6.81
C ASN A 30 -12.37 7.19 6.22
N LEU A 31 -12.98 8.21 5.62
CA LEU A 31 -14.30 8.11 5.00
C LEU A 31 -14.35 7.01 3.91
N LEU A 32 -13.35 7.00 3.03
CA LEU A 32 -13.25 5.99 1.98
C LEU A 32 -13.08 4.58 2.57
N VAL A 33 -12.14 4.39 3.52
CA VAL A 33 -11.89 3.09 4.14
C VAL A 33 -13.11 2.55 4.87
N THR A 34 -13.78 3.38 5.69
CA THR A 34 -14.99 2.98 6.41
C THR A 34 -16.12 2.60 5.46
N SER A 35 -16.35 3.41 4.42
CA SER A 35 -17.41 3.13 3.45
C SER A 35 -17.10 1.86 2.65
N SER A 36 -15.84 1.62 2.29
CA SER A 36 -15.38 0.39 1.67
C SER A 36 -15.60 -0.83 2.54
N ILE A 37 -15.19 -0.79 3.81
CA ILE A 37 -15.34 -1.95 4.70
C ILE A 37 -16.82 -2.24 4.94
N ILE A 38 -17.66 -1.24 5.23
CA ILE A 38 -19.11 -1.45 5.40
C ILE A 38 -19.73 -2.09 4.14
N SER A 39 -19.42 -1.56 2.96
CA SER A 39 -19.95 -2.12 1.71
C SER A 39 -19.45 -3.53 1.41
N HIS A 40 -18.21 -3.86 1.79
CA HIS A 40 -17.64 -5.22 1.67
C HIS A 40 -18.39 -6.20 2.58
N GLU A 41 -18.56 -5.87 3.86
CA GLU A 41 -19.26 -6.75 4.80
C GLU A 41 -20.75 -6.91 4.46
N VAL A 42 -21.41 -5.87 3.95
CA VAL A 42 -22.80 -5.98 3.48
C VAL A 42 -22.90 -6.84 2.23
N ALA A 43 -21.90 -6.84 1.35
CA ALA A 43 -21.90 -7.73 0.19
C ALA A 43 -21.87 -9.22 0.57
N HIS A 44 -21.28 -9.54 1.72
CA HIS A 44 -21.24 -10.90 2.25
C HIS A 44 -22.60 -11.48 2.67
N ASP A 45 -23.62 -10.64 2.90
CA ASP A 45 -24.99 -11.12 3.12
C ASP A 45 -25.44 -12.02 1.96
N TRP A 46 -25.00 -11.74 0.72
CA TRP A 46 -25.22 -12.59 -0.43
C TRP A 46 -24.07 -13.57 -0.67
N TYR A 47 -22.83 -13.07 -0.77
CA TYR A 47 -21.64 -13.86 -1.13
C TYR A 47 -20.79 -14.19 0.10
N GLY A 48 -21.03 -15.32 0.73
CA GLY A 48 -20.42 -15.74 1.99
C GLY A 48 -21.44 -16.35 2.93
N ASN A 49 -22.59 -15.66 3.08
CA ASN A 49 -23.69 -16.05 3.96
C ASN A 49 -24.81 -16.79 3.21
N THR A 50 -25.53 -16.11 2.29
CA THR A 50 -26.66 -16.73 1.55
C THR A 50 -26.19 -17.85 0.64
N ILE A 51 -25.05 -17.68 -0.02
CA ILE A 51 -24.32 -18.76 -0.67
C ILE A 51 -22.92 -18.81 -0.06
N THR A 52 -22.41 -20.01 0.17
CA THR A 52 -21.09 -20.22 0.78
C THR A 52 -20.27 -21.14 -0.11
N THR A 53 -18.95 -20.98 -0.16
CA THR A 53 -18.11 -21.93 -0.89
C THR A 53 -18.12 -23.30 -0.22
N ASP A 54 -18.04 -24.37 -1.00
CA ASP A 54 -17.94 -25.73 -0.45
C ASP A 54 -16.57 -26.00 0.19
N TRP A 55 -15.53 -25.30 -0.26
CA TRP A 55 -14.20 -25.30 0.33
C TRP A 55 -13.47 -23.95 0.20
N TRP A 56 -12.35 -23.80 0.90
CA TRP A 56 -11.53 -22.59 0.94
C TRP A 56 -10.77 -22.31 -0.36
N ASP A 57 -10.60 -23.30 -1.24
CA ASP A 57 -9.98 -23.12 -2.55
C ASP A 57 -10.80 -22.20 -3.49
N SER A 58 -12.09 -22.07 -3.20
CA SER A 58 -13.05 -21.27 -3.94
C SER A 58 -13.35 -19.92 -3.27
N ILE A 59 -12.59 -19.53 -2.23
CA ILE A 59 -12.86 -18.34 -1.40
C ILE A 59 -13.00 -17.03 -2.18
N VAL A 60 -12.42 -16.95 -3.39
CA VAL A 60 -12.58 -15.80 -4.30
C VAL A 60 -14.04 -15.52 -4.67
N ILE A 61 -14.93 -16.52 -4.60
CA ILE A 61 -16.38 -16.32 -4.75
C ILE A 61 -16.92 -15.46 -3.62
N ASN A 62 -16.45 -15.65 -2.39
CA ASN A 62 -16.88 -14.85 -1.25
C ASN A 62 -16.17 -13.50 -1.30
N GLU A 63 -14.84 -13.51 -1.18
CA GLU A 63 -14.03 -12.31 -0.93
C GLU A 63 -13.77 -11.48 -2.18
N GLY A 64 -13.49 -12.13 -3.31
CA GLY A 64 -13.27 -11.43 -4.57
C GLY A 64 -14.54 -10.78 -5.11
N VAL A 65 -15.69 -11.47 -4.98
CA VAL A 65 -16.99 -10.91 -5.40
C VAL A 65 -17.46 -9.85 -4.40
N ALA A 66 -17.32 -10.06 -3.08
CA ALA A 66 -17.65 -9.04 -2.08
C ALA A 66 -16.86 -7.74 -2.32
N ASN A 67 -15.55 -7.85 -2.59
CA ASN A 67 -14.71 -6.69 -2.88
C ASN A 67 -15.10 -6.01 -4.22
N TYR A 68 -15.50 -6.77 -5.23
CA TYR A 68 -16.09 -6.20 -6.45
C TYR A 68 -17.44 -5.50 -6.21
N LEU A 69 -18.34 -6.10 -5.42
CA LEU A 69 -19.63 -5.50 -5.08
C LEU A 69 -19.48 -4.26 -4.20
N MET A 70 -18.49 -4.23 -3.31
CA MET A 70 -18.08 -3.02 -2.58
C MET A 70 -17.76 -1.90 -3.56
N TYR A 71 -16.83 -2.15 -4.49
CA TYR A 71 -16.45 -1.17 -5.51
C TYR A 71 -17.67 -0.71 -6.33
N SER A 72 -18.44 -1.67 -6.83
CA SER A 72 -19.58 -1.45 -7.72
C SER A 72 -20.72 -0.68 -7.03
N SER A 73 -20.98 -0.98 -5.76
CA SER A 73 -21.99 -0.28 -4.96
C SER A 73 -21.56 1.15 -4.63
N LEU A 74 -20.31 1.37 -4.22
CA LEU A 74 -19.80 2.72 -3.96
C LEU A 74 -19.77 3.59 -5.21
N LEU A 75 -19.42 3.03 -6.38
CA LEU A 75 -19.50 3.73 -7.66
C LEU A 75 -20.93 4.20 -7.96
N LYS A 76 -21.94 3.41 -7.57
CA LYS A 76 -23.36 3.72 -7.81
C LYS A 76 -23.94 4.68 -6.77
N ILE A 77 -23.56 4.54 -5.50
CA ILE A 77 -24.07 5.37 -4.38
C ILE A 77 -23.38 6.74 -4.39
N TYR A 78 -22.08 6.78 -4.68
CA TYR A 78 -21.26 7.99 -4.73
C TYR A 78 -20.52 8.11 -6.08
N PRO A 79 -21.22 8.39 -7.20
CA PRO A 79 -20.59 8.53 -8.51
C PRO A 79 -19.48 9.58 -8.56
N GLU A 80 -19.59 10.63 -7.74
CA GLU A 80 -18.60 11.69 -7.62
C GLU A 80 -17.28 11.24 -6.98
N TRP A 81 -17.25 10.07 -6.34
CA TRP A 81 -16.01 9.49 -5.80
C TRP A 81 -15.14 8.86 -6.88
N LYS A 82 -15.63 8.71 -8.11
CA LYS A 82 -14.90 8.14 -9.25
C LYS A 82 -14.13 6.88 -8.84
N MET A 83 -14.85 5.90 -8.28
CA MET A 83 -14.25 4.71 -7.69
C MET A 83 -13.37 3.95 -8.67
N GLU A 84 -13.63 4.04 -9.97
CA GLU A 84 -12.83 3.48 -11.06
C GLU A 84 -11.36 3.88 -11.01
N GLN A 85 -11.02 5.03 -10.45
CA GLN A 85 -9.61 5.40 -10.25
C GLN A 85 -8.96 4.60 -9.10
N PHE A 86 -9.72 4.25 -8.07
CA PHE A 86 -9.21 3.48 -6.93
C PHE A 86 -9.02 2.00 -7.27
N ILE A 87 -9.75 1.45 -8.26
CA ILE A 87 -9.50 0.08 -8.70
C ILE A 87 -8.10 -0.07 -9.31
N MET A 88 -7.60 0.97 -9.98
CA MET A 88 -6.24 0.98 -10.50
C MET A 88 -5.19 0.84 -9.39
N LEU A 89 -5.47 1.36 -8.20
CA LEU A 89 -4.60 1.17 -7.03
C LEU A 89 -4.57 -0.27 -6.55
N ALA A 90 -5.72 -0.95 -6.57
CA ALA A 90 -5.80 -2.37 -6.24
C ALA A 90 -5.01 -3.21 -7.26
N VAL A 91 -5.14 -2.91 -8.56
CA VAL A 91 -4.38 -3.56 -9.63
C VAL A 91 -2.87 -3.35 -9.44
N GLN A 92 -2.43 -2.11 -9.20
CA GLN A 92 -1.01 -1.83 -8.93
C GLN A 92 -0.49 -2.62 -7.72
N LYS A 93 -1.26 -2.69 -6.64
CA LYS A 93 -0.90 -3.47 -5.44
C LYS A 93 -0.78 -4.97 -5.75
N VAL A 94 -1.67 -5.51 -6.57
CA VAL A 94 -1.62 -6.91 -7.03
C VAL A 94 -0.37 -7.16 -7.87
N ILE A 95 -0.01 -6.23 -8.77
CA ILE A 95 1.19 -6.37 -9.61
C ILE A 95 2.44 -6.48 -8.73
N LEU A 96 2.61 -5.57 -7.77
CA LEU A 96 3.76 -5.59 -6.85
C LEU A 96 3.77 -6.87 -6.01
N HIS A 97 2.62 -7.22 -5.41
CA HIS A 97 2.51 -8.43 -4.60
C HIS A 97 2.77 -9.71 -5.39
N ASP A 98 2.35 -9.80 -6.65
CA ASP A 98 2.63 -10.96 -7.51
C ASP A 98 4.10 -11.05 -7.93
N ILE A 99 4.81 -9.92 -8.02
CA ILE A 99 6.27 -9.91 -8.26
C ILE A 99 7.00 -10.43 -7.03
N GLU A 100 6.61 -9.96 -5.84
CA GLU A 100 7.26 -10.28 -4.56
C GLU A 100 6.91 -11.71 -4.09
N PHE A 101 5.62 -12.04 -4.03
CA PHE A 101 5.08 -13.23 -3.35
C PHE A 101 4.19 -14.10 -4.25
N GLY A 102 4.07 -13.81 -5.54
CA GLY A 102 3.12 -14.43 -6.47
C GLY A 102 3.47 -15.84 -6.94
N ASP A 103 3.76 -16.74 -6.00
CA ASP A 103 4.07 -18.15 -6.30
C ASP A 103 2.84 -19.05 -6.31
N TYR A 104 1.68 -18.55 -5.86
CA TYR A 104 0.42 -19.28 -5.85
C TYR A 104 -0.66 -18.57 -6.69
N PRO A 105 -1.55 -19.35 -7.34
CA PRO A 105 -2.71 -18.82 -8.04
C PRO A 105 -3.82 -18.43 -7.04
N ILE A 106 -4.86 -17.73 -7.51
CA ILE A 106 -6.06 -17.43 -6.70
C ILE A 106 -6.69 -18.73 -6.17
N ILE A 107 -6.88 -19.71 -7.06
CA ILE A 107 -7.41 -21.03 -6.69
C ILE A 107 -6.25 -21.91 -6.26
N ASN A 108 -5.99 -21.93 -4.95
CA ASN A 108 -4.99 -22.83 -4.37
C ASN A 108 -5.64 -24.14 -3.95
N LEU A 109 -5.28 -25.25 -4.62
CA LEU A 109 -5.81 -26.58 -4.32
C LEU A 109 -5.07 -27.30 -3.17
N ASN A 110 -3.95 -26.73 -2.70
CA ASN A 110 -3.11 -27.34 -1.66
C ASN A 110 -3.43 -26.77 -0.27
N LEU A 111 -4.70 -26.77 0.11
CA LEU A 111 -5.18 -26.25 1.40
C LEU A 111 -5.62 -27.43 2.28
N GLN A 112 -4.76 -27.88 3.19
CA GLN A 112 -5.03 -29.04 4.03
C GLN A 112 -5.08 -28.71 5.52
N LYS A 113 -4.36 -27.67 5.97
CA LYS A 113 -4.24 -27.26 7.36
C LYS A 113 -4.82 -25.87 7.60
N SER A 114 -5.10 -25.55 8.86
CA SER A 114 -5.63 -24.24 9.26
C SER A 114 -4.68 -23.11 8.88
N GLU A 115 -3.37 -23.35 8.98
CA GLU A 115 -2.35 -22.38 8.60
C GLU A 115 -2.39 -22.06 7.10
N ASP A 116 -2.59 -23.07 6.24
CA ASP A 116 -2.74 -22.90 4.80
C ASP A 116 -3.97 -22.02 4.49
N ILE A 117 -5.07 -22.21 5.24
CA ILE A 117 -6.31 -21.45 5.09
C ILE A 117 -6.14 -20.00 5.53
N HIS A 118 -5.37 -19.70 6.59
CA HIS A 118 -5.14 -18.31 6.97
C HIS A 118 -4.31 -17.56 5.92
N GLN A 119 -3.40 -18.25 5.22
CA GLN A 119 -2.53 -17.63 4.24
C GLN A 119 -3.24 -17.18 2.97
N ILE A 120 -4.39 -17.78 2.59
CA ILE A 120 -5.13 -17.38 1.38
C ILE A 120 -5.87 -16.05 1.53
N PHE A 121 -6.11 -15.58 2.76
CA PHE A 121 -6.71 -14.26 3.02
C PHE A 121 -5.70 -13.13 2.79
N ASN A 122 -5.37 -12.89 1.52
CA ASN A 122 -4.30 -11.99 1.12
C ASN A 122 -4.68 -11.13 -0.09
N THR A 123 -3.76 -10.25 -0.50
CA THR A 123 -3.95 -9.33 -1.64
C THR A 123 -4.43 -10.03 -2.93
N ILE A 124 -4.05 -11.29 -3.17
CA ILE A 124 -4.42 -12.03 -4.38
C ILE A 124 -5.92 -12.37 -4.37
N VAL A 125 -6.45 -12.96 -3.30
CA VAL A 125 -7.88 -13.31 -3.25
C VAL A 125 -8.76 -12.05 -3.35
N TYR A 126 -8.45 -11.02 -2.57
CA TYR A 126 -9.27 -9.81 -2.50
C TYR A 126 -9.09 -8.91 -3.73
N ASN A 127 -7.87 -8.41 -3.97
CA ASN A 127 -7.65 -7.37 -4.98
C ASN A 127 -7.52 -7.96 -6.39
N LYS A 128 -6.86 -9.12 -6.57
CA LYS A 128 -6.81 -9.76 -7.90
C LYS A 128 -8.17 -10.33 -8.27
N GLY A 129 -8.89 -10.91 -7.30
CA GLY A 129 -10.29 -11.32 -7.46
C GLY A 129 -11.18 -10.18 -7.96
N MET A 130 -11.20 -9.04 -7.24
CA MET A 130 -11.93 -7.84 -7.67
C MET A 130 -11.50 -7.36 -9.06
N SER A 131 -10.18 -7.31 -9.33
CA SER A 131 -9.65 -6.84 -10.61
C SER A 131 -10.11 -7.73 -11.78
N ILE A 132 -10.18 -9.05 -11.58
CA ILE A 132 -10.71 -9.99 -12.57
C ILE A 132 -12.21 -9.73 -12.77
N PHE A 133 -13.01 -9.59 -11.70
CA PHE A 133 -14.44 -9.34 -11.88
C PHE A 133 -14.74 -8.00 -12.54
N PHE A 134 -13.95 -6.97 -12.25
CA PHE A 134 -14.03 -5.71 -12.98
C PHE A 134 -13.66 -5.87 -14.46
N MET A 135 -12.59 -6.61 -14.79
CA MET A 135 -12.27 -6.94 -16.18
C MET A 135 -13.40 -7.69 -16.87
N ILE A 136 -14.03 -8.65 -16.18
CA ILE A 136 -15.20 -9.38 -16.67
C ILE A 136 -16.39 -8.42 -16.89
N GLU A 137 -16.62 -7.46 -15.98
CA GLU A 137 -17.62 -6.40 -16.16
C GLU A 137 -17.36 -5.59 -17.44
N GLN A 138 -16.11 -5.18 -17.68
CA GLN A 138 -15.75 -4.43 -18.89
C GLN A 138 -15.97 -5.24 -20.19
N LEU A 139 -15.91 -6.57 -20.10
CA LEU A 139 -16.09 -7.47 -21.24
C LEU A 139 -17.54 -7.81 -21.55
N MET A 140 -18.39 -8.02 -20.53
CA MET A 140 -19.80 -8.42 -20.74
C MET A 140 -20.81 -7.30 -20.47
N GLY A 141 -20.38 -6.20 -19.87
CA GLY A 141 -21.22 -5.08 -19.45
C GLY A 141 -21.76 -5.24 -18.02
N TYR A 142 -21.92 -4.09 -17.34
CA TYR A 142 -22.41 -3.99 -15.96
C TYR A 142 -23.73 -4.75 -15.74
N ASP A 143 -24.76 -4.44 -16.53
CA ASP A 143 -26.10 -5.02 -16.32
C ASP A 143 -26.11 -6.55 -16.46
N VAL A 144 -25.31 -7.08 -17.40
CA VAL A 144 -25.19 -8.52 -17.64
C VAL A 144 -24.51 -9.21 -16.46
N LEU A 145 -23.41 -8.64 -15.95
CA LEU A 145 -22.71 -9.20 -14.80
C LEU A 145 -23.58 -9.13 -13.54
N GLN A 146 -24.24 -8.00 -13.27
CA GLN A 146 -25.15 -7.86 -12.11
C GLN A 146 -26.30 -8.85 -12.17
N GLN A 147 -26.92 -9.03 -13.35
CA GLN A 147 -27.97 -10.03 -13.54
C GLN A 147 -27.46 -11.45 -13.29
N LYS A 148 -26.25 -11.78 -13.76
CA LYS A 148 -25.62 -13.09 -13.54
C LYS A 148 -25.34 -13.33 -12.06
N LEU A 149 -24.75 -12.38 -11.36
CA LEU A 149 -24.48 -12.48 -9.92
C LEU A 149 -25.78 -12.67 -9.13
N SER A 150 -26.79 -11.82 -9.37
CA SER A 150 -28.10 -11.94 -8.72
C SER A 150 -28.78 -13.30 -8.99
N ASN A 151 -28.76 -13.77 -10.24
CA ASN A 151 -29.33 -15.07 -10.59
C ASN A 151 -28.56 -16.23 -9.94
N PHE A 152 -27.23 -16.12 -9.81
CA PHE A 152 -26.42 -17.16 -9.18
C PHE A 152 -26.81 -17.35 -7.71
N VAL A 153 -26.99 -16.25 -6.98
CA VAL A 153 -27.44 -16.28 -5.58
C VAL A 153 -28.82 -16.90 -5.48
N LYS A 154 -29.79 -16.49 -6.30
CA LYS A 154 -31.17 -17.04 -6.28
C LYS A 154 -31.23 -18.54 -6.56
N ILE A 155 -30.39 -19.06 -7.46
CA ILE A 155 -30.38 -20.50 -7.82
C ILE A 155 -29.76 -21.34 -6.69
N ASN A 156 -28.80 -20.77 -5.98
CA ASN A 156 -27.98 -21.45 -4.98
C ASN A 156 -28.29 -21.01 -3.55
N GLU A 157 -29.41 -20.34 -3.32
CA GLU A 157 -29.82 -19.84 -2.01
C GLU A 157 -29.76 -20.95 -0.94
N ASN A 158 -29.07 -20.66 0.17
CA ASN A 158 -28.83 -21.57 1.30
C ASN A 158 -28.08 -22.87 0.91
N LYS A 159 -27.21 -22.82 -0.11
CA LYS A 159 -26.39 -23.96 -0.55
C LYS A 159 -24.91 -23.58 -0.60
N THR A 160 -24.09 -24.63 -0.64
CA THR A 160 -22.68 -24.49 -0.98
C THR A 160 -22.46 -24.50 -2.49
N VAL A 161 -21.43 -23.77 -2.95
CA VAL A 161 -21.06 -23.66 -4.37
C VAL A 161 -19.55 -23.87 -4.56
N ASN A 162 -19.16 -24.43 -5.71
CA ASN A 162 -17.74 -24.48 -6.10
C ASN A 162 -17.42 -23.53 -7.26
N ILE A 163 -16.12 -23.29 -7.44
CA ILE A 163 -15.61 -22.42 -8.49
C ILE A 163 -16.07 -22.79 -9.90
N LYS A 164 -16.13 -24.09 -10.21
CA LYS A 164 -16.55 -24.56 -11.54
C LYS A 164 -18.03 -24.24 -11.82
N GLN A 165 -18.91 -24.38 -10.82
CA GLN A 165 -20.31 -23.98 -10.95
C GLN A 165 -20.44 -22.48 -11.21
N PHE A 166 -19.67 -21.67 -10.49
CA PHE A 166 -19.68 -20.22 -10.63
C PHE A 166 -19.17 -19.75 -12.00
N GLU A 167 -18.01 -20.26 -12.44
CA GLU A 167 -17.42 -19.92 -13.75
C GLU A 167 -18.35 -20.29 -14.91
N ASN A 168 -18.94 -21.49 -14.87
CA ASN A 168 -19.88 -21.93 -15.90
C ASN A 168 -21.12 -21.03 -15.96
N HIS A 169 -21.63 -20.59 -14.80
CA HIS A 169 -22.78 -19.69 -14.74
C HIS A 169 -22.45 -18.30 -15.31
N LEU A 170 -21.28 -17.75 -14.97
CA LEU A 170 -20.82 -16.47 -15.51
C LEU A 170 -20.58 -16.54 -17.03
N ALA A 171 -20.03 -17.64 -17.55
CA ALA A 171 -19.77 -17.79 -18.98
C ALA A 171 -21.04 -18.05 -19.83
N LYS A 172 -22.10 -18.61 -19.23
CA LYS A 172 -23.31 -19.03 -19.95
C LYS A 172 -23.96 -17.89 -20.73
N ASN A 173 -24.27 -18.10 -22.01
CA ASN A 173 -24.97 -17.15 -22.88
C ASN A 173 -24.26 -15.78 -23.07
N VAL A 174 -22.95 -15.70 -22.82
CA VAL A 174 -22.14 -14.54 -23.23
C VAL A 174 -21.54 -14.86 -24.60
N ARG A 175 -21.89 -14.07 -25.62
CA ARG A 175 -21.38 -14.26 -26.98
C ARG A 175 -20.08 -13.47 -27.18
N ASP A 176 -19.26 -13.92 -28.12
CA ASP A 176 -18.09 -13.21 -28.65
C ASP A 176 -16.90 -13.00 -27.68
N VAL A 177 -17.05 -13.36 -26.40
CA VAL A 177 -15.96 -13.31 -25.40
C VAL A 177 -15.82 -14.66 -24.69
N PRO A 178 -14.61 -15.26 -24.64
CA PRO A 178 -14.37 -16.54 -23.98
C PRO A 178 -14.25 -16.38 -22.45
N ILE A 179 -15.34 -15.98 -21.79
CA ILE A 179 -15.38 -15.67 -20.35
C ILE A 179 -14.84 -16.81 -19.48
N TYR A 180 -15.20 -18.06 -19.81
CA TYR A 180 -14.71 -19.22 -19.07
C TYR A 180 -13.19 -19.34 -19.16
N ASP A 181 -12.61 -19.21 -20.36
CA ASP A 181 -11.16 -19.35 -20.56
C ASP A 181 -10.38 -18.20 -19.89
N ILE A 182 -10.95 -16.99 -19.89
CA ILE A 182 -10.40 -15.83 -19.18
C ILE A 182 -10.37 -16.10 -17.68
N LEU A 183 -11.52 -16.43 -17.08
CA LEU A 183 -11.60 -16.78 -15.65
C LEU A 183 -10.64 -17.93 -15.32
N TYR A 184 -10.65 -18.99 -16.13
CA TYR A 184 -9.83 -20.17 -15.93
C TYR A 184 -8.34 -19.84 -15.92
N SER A 185 -7.87 -19.06 -16.90
CA SER A 185 -6.46 -18.68 -17.01
C SER A 185 -6.03 -17.77 -15.86
N TRP A 186 -6.82 -16.73 -15.54
CA TRP A 186 -6.45 -15.74 -14.52
C TRP A 186 -6.57 -16.24 -13.08
N MET A 187 -7.45 -17.22 -12.82
CA MET A 187 -7.64 -17.77 -11.47
C MET A 187 -6.73 -18.96 -11.16
N ARG A 188 -6.23 -19.69 -12.17
CA ARG A 188 -5.40 -20.90 -11.99
C ARG A 188 -3.92 -20.74 -12.35
N LYS A 189 -3.50 -19.57 -12.86
CA LYS A 189 -2.10 -19.26 -13.14
C LYS A 189 -1.60 -18.13 -12.23
N CYS A 190 -0.38 -18.30 -11.72
CA CYS A 190 0.27 -17.31 -10.87
C CYS A 190 0.77 -16.11 -11.69
N GLY A 191 0.94 -14.98 -11.01
CA GLY A 191 1.57 -13.79 -11.57
C GLY A 191 0.66 -12.94 -12.47
N ASN A 192 1.24 -11.80 -12.88
CA ASN A 192 0.68 -10.90 -13.88
C ASN A 192 1.55 -10.90 -15.12
N VAL A 193 1.04 -10.29 -16.19
CA VAL A 193 1.69 -10.28 -17.50
C VAL A 193 2.03 -8.86 -17.92
N ILE A 194 3.23 -8.67 -18.44
CA ILE A 194 3.66 -7.46 -19.12
C ILE A 194 3.41 -7.66 -20.60
N ILE A 195 2.72 -6.70 -21.21
CA ILE A 195 2.44 -6.68 -22.64
C ILE A 195 3.37 -5.65 -23.28
N PHE A 196 4.27 -6.11 -24.14
CA PHE A 196 5.09 -5.24 -24.98
C PHE A 196 4.40 -5.03 -26.31
N CYS A 197 4.22 -3.76 -26.68
CA CYS A 197 3.66 -3.38 -27.97
C CYS A 197 4.74 -2.66 -28.78
N TYR A 198 5.17 -3.26 -29.89
CA TYR A 198 6.15 -2.67 -30.79
C TYR A 198 5.47 -2.25 -32.08
N LEU A 199 5.69 -1.02 -32.52
CA LEU A 199 5.39 -0.66 -33.89
C LEU A 199 6.51 -1.22 -34.79
N ASN A 200 6.14 -1.95 -35.84
CA ASN A 200 7.11 -2.32 -36.86
C ASN A 200 7.73 -1.05 -37.50
N GLU A 201 8.85 -1.18 -38.19
CA GLU A 201 9.60 -0.03 -38.76
C GLU A 201 8.72 0.87 -39.64
N ASN A 202 7.73 0.28 -40.31
CA ASN A 202 6.80 0.99 -41.20
C ASN A 202 5.59 1.58 -40.47
N LYS A 203 5.46 1.38 -39.14
CA LYS A 203 4.33 1.80 -38.29
C LYS A 203 2.96 1.27 -38.75
N THR A 204 2.95 0.17 -39.50
CA THR A 204 1.74 -0.45 -40.06
C THR A 204 1.24 -1.64 -39.24
N GLN A 205 2.08 -2.21 -38.37
CA GLN A 205 1.73 -3.35 -37.54
C GLN A 205 2.19 -3.12 -36.11
N ILE A 206 1.35 -3.57 -35.16
CA ILE A 206 1.71 -3.67 -33.74
C ILE A 206 2.05 -5.13 -33.46
N ILE A 207 3.29 -5.39 -33.06
CA ILE A 207 3.73 -6.68 -32.55
C ILE A 207 3.46 -6.68 -31.05
N VAL A 208 2.73 -7.69 -30.58
CA VAL A 208 2.38 -7.85 -29.16
C VAL A 208 3.11 -9.06 -28.60
N GLU A 209 3.92 -8.84 -27.57
CA GLU A 209 4.62 -9.88 -26.82
C GLU A 209 4.16 -9.88 -25.36
N GLN A 210 3.99 -11.06 -24.77
CA GLN A 210 3.53 -11.23 -23.41
C GLN A 210 4.56 -12.00 -22.58
N ILE A 211 4.97 -11.43 -21.44
CA ILE A 211 5.92 -12.06 -20.51
C ILE A 211 5.35 -12.01 -19.10
N LEU A 212 5.58 -13.04 -18.29
CA LEU A 212 5.25 -12.99 -16.86
C LEU A 212 6.10 -11.91 -16.17
N ALA A 213 5.46 -11.03 -15.38
CA ALA A 213 6.12 -9.92 -14.71
C ALA A 213 7.30 -10.39 -13.84
N LYS A 214 7.10 -11.41 -13.00
CA LYS A 214 8.16 -11.98 -12.15
C LYS A 214 9.37 -12.43 -12.98
N LYS A 215 9.14 -13.17 -14.07
CA LYS A 215 10.19 -13.62 -15.01
C LYS A 215 10.96 -12.44 -15.62
N TYR A 216 10.26 -11.36 -15.99
CA TYR A 216 10.91 -10.17 -16.54
C TYR A 216 11.87 -9.50 -15.54
N TYR A 217 11.53 -9.46 -14.25
CA TYR A 217 12.37 -8.85 -13.22
C TYR A 217 13.48 -9.78 -12.73
N THR A 218 13.25 -11.10 -12.65
CA THR A 218 14.29 -12.07 -12.24
C THR A 218 15.32 -12.29 -13.35
N ASP A 219 14.89 -12.62 -14.57
CA ASP A 219 15.80 -13.05 -15.63
C ASP A 219 16.64 -11.87 -16.14
N LYS A 220 16.15 -10.63 -16.09
CA LYS A 220 16.95 -9.46 -16.47
C LYS A 220 17.97 -9.02 -15.43
N MET A 221 17.94 -9.58 -14.22
CA MET A 221 18.97 -9.36 -13.19
C MET A 221 20.12 -10.36 -13.29
N ASP A 222 19.85 -11.60 -13.71
CA ASP A 222 20.87 -12.66 -13.88
C ASP A 222 21.72 -12.52 -15.16
N ILE A 223 21.52 -11.44 -15.93
CA ILE A 223 22.08 -11.34 -17.26
C ILE A 223 23.04 -10.13 -17.37
N GLU A 224 24.31 -10.41 -17.12
CA GLU A 224 25.46 -9.72 -17.77
C GLU A 224 25.47 -9.90 -19.31
N ASN A 225 24.55 -10.70 -19.87
CA ASN A 225 24.53 -11.11 -21.29
C ASN A 225 23.29 -10.67 -22.12
N CYS A 226 22.59 -9.59 -21.77
CA CYS A 226 21.41 -9.11 -22.51
C CYS A 226 21.78 -7.85 -23.28
N ASN A 227 22.86 -7.97 -24.05
CA ASN A 227 23.32 -6.97 -25.02
C ASN A 227 22.31 -6.67 -26.15
N ASN A 228 21.09 -7.24 -26.11
CA ASN A 228 20.05 -7.03 -27.13
C ASN A 228 18.74 -6.42 -26.61
N THR A 229 18.68 -5.92 -25.36
CA THR A 229 17.57 -5.04 -24.96
C THR A 229 18.04 -3.69 -24.41
N ASN A 230 19.07 -3.11 -25.04
CA ASN A 230 19.23 -1.66 -25.11
C ASN A 230 18.06 -1.09 -25.93
N ILE A 231 16.85 -1.16 -25.36
CA ILE A 231 15.78 -0.27 -25.75
C ILE A 231 16.16 1.06 -25.09
N GLU A 232 17.09 1.78 -25.73
CA GLU A 232 17.24 3.20 -25.50
C GLU A 232 15.92 3.84 -25.94
N LEU A 233 15.08 4.17 -24.97
CA LEU A 233 13.82 4.89 -25.23
C LEU A 233 14.22 6.32 -25.60
N GLN A 234 14.39 6.57 -26.90
CA GLN A 234 14.85 7.85 -27.44
C GLN A 234 16.22 8.30 -26.89
N GLY A 235 17.16 7.36 -26.69
CA GLY A 235 18.51 7.67 -26.20
C GLY A 235 18.61 7.88 -24.67
N TYR A 236 17.55 7.59 -23.91
CA TYR A 236 17.56 7.60 -22.44
C TYR A 236 17.54 6.18 -21.87
N SER A 237 18.11 5.99 -20.67
CA SER A 237 17.78 4.80 -19.88
C SER A 237 16.31 4.80 -19.48
N LYS A 238 15.83 3.62 -19.07
CA LYS A 238 14.46 3.44 -18.56
C LYS A 238 14.15 4.35 -17.37
N LEU A 239 15.13 4.59 -16.50
CA LEU A 239 14.93 5.42 -15.31
C LEU A 239 14.81 6.89 -15.70
N ILE A 240 15.72 7.40 -16.55
CA ILE A 240 15.66 8.79 -16.99
C ILE A 240 14.41 9.05 -17.82
N PHE A 241 14.00 8.11 -18.66
CA PHE A 241 12.72 8.21 -19.37
C PHE A 241 11.54 8.29 -18.40
N ALA A 242 11.51 7.45 -17.36
CA ALA A 242 10.47 7.50 -16.33
C ALA A 242 10.46 8.85 -15.58
N ILE A 243 11.64 9.41 -15.27
CA ILE A 243 11.76 10.73 -14.64
C ILE A 243 11.24 11.84 -15.57
N LYS A 244 11.58 11.77 -16.86
CA LYS A 244 11.08 12.72 -17.87
C LYS A 244 9.58 12.68 -18.03
N LEU A 245 8.98 11.48 -17.95
CA LEU A 245 7.53 11.34 -17.92
C LEU A 245 6.91 12.08 -16.74
N PHE A 246 7.67 12.40 -15.69
CA PHE A 246 7.14 13.17 -14.59
C PHE A 246 7.40 14.67 -14.65
N GLU A 247 8.08 15.17 -15.68
CA GLU A 247 8.32 16.62 -15.81
C GLU A 247 7.03 17.42 -16.00
N TYR A 248 5.93 16.80 -16.47
CA TYR A 248 4.64 17.47 -16.61
C TYR A 248 3.85 17.57 -15.30
N ILE A 249 4.32 16.98 -14.19
CA ILE A 249 3.53 16.85 -12.95
C ILE A 249 3.05 18.20 -12.43
N ASP A 250 3.75 19.29 -12.76
CA ASP A 250 3.33 20.65 -12.42
C ASP A 250 2.04 21.12 -13.09
N LYS A 251 1.59 20.43 -14.14
CA LYS A 251 0.32 20.72 -14.83
C LYS A 251 -0.78 19.74 -14.45
N GLU A 252 -0.49 18.78 -13.57
CA GLU A 252 -1.41 17.71 -13.21
C GLU A 252 -2.37 18.12 -12.09
N SER A 253 -3.62 17.66 -12.19
CA SER A 253 -4.70 17.95 -11.25
C SER A 253 -5.39 16.70 -10.69
N GLU A 254 -5.10 15.51 -11.21
CA GLU A 254 -5.69 14.25 -10.77
C GLU A 254 -4.90 13.63 -9.60
N TYR A 255 -5.61 13.21 -8.58
CA TYR A 255 -5.04 12.57 -7.38
C TYR A 255 -4.19 11.34 -7.72
N LEU A 256 -4.68 10.48 -8.61
CA LEU A 256 -4.04 9.20 -8.91
C LEU A 256 -2.62 9.37 -9.50
N VAL A 257 -2.45 10.37 -10.37
CA VAL A 257 -1.16 10.65 -11.02
C VAL A 257 -0.17 11.20 -10.00
N TRP A 258 -0.59 12.18 -9.20
CA TRP A 258 0.21 12.71 -8.09
C TRP A 258 0.58 11.65 -7.06
N ARG A 259 -0.33 10.73 -6.75
CA ARG A 259 -0.07 9.60 -5.87
C ARG A 259 1.02 8.70 -6.45
N ASN A 260 0.93 8.33 -7.73
CA ASN A 260 1.95 7.50 -8.37
C ASN A 260 3.32 8.21 -8.36
N TYR A 261 3.34 9.50 -8.68
CA TYR A 261 4.54 10.32 -8.55
C TYR A 261 5.12 10.26 -7.13
N TYR A 262 4.26 10.45 -6.11
CA TYR A 262 4.67 10.41 -4.71
C TYR A 262 5.34 9.08 -4.34
N TYR A 263 4.75 7.94 -4.70
CA TYR A 263 5.34 6.64 -4.36
C TYR A 263 6.67 6.40 -5.09
N SER A 264 6.79 6.85 -6.36
CA SER A 264 8.07 6.81 -7.08
C SER A 264 9.13 7.70 -6.40
N TYR A 265 8.78 8.93 -6.03
CA TYR A 265 9.65 9.83 -5.27
C TYR A 265 10.00 9.26 -3.90
N ALA A 266 9.05 8.67 -3.18
CA ALA A 266 9.26 8.08 -1.87
C ALA A 266 10.22 6.90 -1.94
N TYR A 267 10.13 6.06 -2.98
CA TYR A 267 11.08 4.98 -3.24
C TYR A 267 12.48 5.53 -3.54
N LEU A 268 12.61 6.53 -4.43
CA LEU A 268 13.90 7.18 -4.71
C LEU A 268 14.51 7.80 -3.46
N ASN A 269 13.71 8.51 -2.66
CA ASN A 269 14.13 9.04 -1.38
C ASN A 269 14.55 7.91 -0.44
N ALA A 270 13.78 6.83 -0.35
CA ALA A 270 14.14 5.67 0.45
C ALA A 270 15.49 5.06 0.00
N MET A 271 15.78 4.96 -1.29
CA MET A 271 17.03 4.38 -1.77
C MET A 271 18.23 5.33 -1.67
N PHE A 272 18.04 6.63 -1.94
CA PHE A 272 19.12 7.62 -2.10
C PHE A 272 19.18 8.71 -1.00
N THR A 273 18.49 8.57 0.14
CA THR A 273 18.56 9.56 1.24
C THR A 273 20.00 9.88 1.64
N GLU A 274 20.25 11.15 2.00
CA GLU A 274 21.55 11.67 2.44
C GLU A 274 22.65 11.58 1.35
N THR A 275 22.26 11.48 0.09
CA THR A 275 23.15 11.62 -1.07
C THR A 275 22.93 12.97 -1.75
N GLU A 276 23.98 13.49 -2.40
CA GLU A 276 23.90 14.72 -3.21
C GLU A 276 22.80 14.62 -4.28
N THR A 277 22.66 13.45 -4.91
CA THR A 277 21.58 13.15 -5.88
C THR A 277 20.20 13.49 -5.34
N MET A 278 19.93 13.09 -4.09
CA MET A 278 18.63 13.30 -3.48
C MET A 278 18.39 14.75 -3.09
N GLU A 279 19.43 15.51 -2.77
CA GLU A 279 19.32 16.97 -2.57
C GLU A 279 18.84 17.67 -3.85
N TYR A 280 19.40 17.31 -5.00
CA TYR A 280 18.95 17.86 -6.30
C TYR A 280 17.51 17.45 -6.64
N ILE A 281 17.17 16.17 -6.46
CA ILE A 281 15.79 15.68 -6.68
C ILE A 281 14.81 16.43 -5.77
N ASN A 282 15.14 16.59 -4.49
CA ASN A 282 14.33 17.32 -3.52
C ASN A 282 14.12 18.78 -3.93
N LYS A 283 15.16 19.44 -4.45
CA LYS A 283 15.07 20.82 -4.95
C LYS A 283 14.12 20.91 -6.15
N LYS A 284 14.35 20.10 -7.19
CA LYS A 284 13.48 20.10 -8.40
C LYS A 284 12.03 19.76 -8.05
N PHE A 285 11.84 18.81 -7.15
CA PHE A 285 10.50 18.41 -6.73
C PHE A 285 9.80 19.51 -5.93
N ARG A 286 10.52 20.19 -5.03
CA ARG A 286 10.03 21.40 -4.34
C ARG A 286 9.58 22.47 -5.34
N ASP A 287 10.40 22.76 -6.35
CA ASP A 287 10.07 23.74 -7.38
C ASP A 287 8.79 23.35 -8.13
N LYS A 288 8.64 22.06 -8.48
CA LYS A 288 7.42 21.55 -9.13
C LYS A 288 6.18 21.70 -8.26
N ILE A 289 6.26 21.43 -6.95
CA ILE A 289 5.13 21.63 -6.03
C ILE A 289 4.74 23.11 -5.92
N ILE A 290 5.74 23.99 -5.83
CA ILE A 290 5.51 25.45 -5.75
C ILE A 290 4.79 25.95 -7.02
N ILE A 291 5.20 25.46 -8.20
CA ILE A 291 4.61 25.84 -9.49
C ILE A 291 3.22 25.22 -9.68
N SER A 292 3.03 23.96 -9.28
CA SER A 292 1.83 23.20 -9.64
C SER A 292 0.56 23.65 -8.94
N LYS A 293 0.73 24.26 -7.78
CA LYS A 293 -0.35 24.64 -6.88
C LYS A 293 0.04 25.96 -6.24
N GLU A 294 0.02 27.06 -6.98
CA GLU A 294 0.03 28.42 -6.41
C GLU A 294 -1.15 28.56 -5.40
N TYR A 295 -0.90 28.04 -4.21
CA TYR A 295 -1.49 28.28 -2.92
C TYR A 295 -2.96 27.99 -2.62
N ASP A 296 -3.47 26.81 -2.99
CA ASP A 296 -4.86 26.43 -2.67
C ASP A 296 -5.03 25.57 -1.40
N ILE A 297 -4.07 25.62 -0.46
CA ILE A 297 -4.25 25.05 0.89
C ILE A 297 -5.33 25.82 1.67
N ASP A 298 -5.56 27.08 1.30
CA ASP A 298 -6.58 27.96 1.89
C ASP A 298 -8.00 27.66 1.36
N LYS A 299 -8.14 26.86 0.28
CA LYS A 299 -9.46 26.45 -0.18
C LYS A 299 -10.09 25.53 0.86
N LYS A 300 -11.23 25.98 1.41
CA LYS A 300 -12.00 25.18 2.35
C LYS A 300 -12.33 23.83 1.73
N HIS A 301 -12.01 22.76 2.45
CA HIS A 301 -12.27 21.37 2.07
C HIS A 301 -13.75 21.10 1.76
N GLU A 302 -14.67 21.96 2.22
CA GLU A 302 -16.11 21.93 1.96
C GLU A 302 -16.48 22.07 0.47
N PHE A 303 -15.57 22.57 -0.38
CA PHE A 303 -15.82 22.76 -1.82
C PHE A 303 -15.15 21.71 -2.72
N LEU A 304 -14.55 20.66 -2.14
CA LEU A 304 -13.80 19.64 -2.88
C LEU A 304 -14.49 18.28 -2.80
N ASP A 305 -14.47 17.54 -3.90
CA ASP A 305 -14.84 16.12 -3.93
C ASP A 305 -13.79 15.26 -3.21
N LEU A 306 -14.03 13.95 -3.13
CA LEU A 306 -13.12 13.02 -2.45
C LEU A 306 -11.70 13.07 -3.04
N HIS A 307 -11.57 13.13 -4.37
CA HIS A 307 -10.26 13.17 -5.05
C HIS A 307 -9.52 14.47 -4.80
N GLY A 308 -10.21 15.61 -4.86
CA GLY A 308 -9.64 16.92 -4.55
C GLY A 308 -9.13 17.00 -3.11
N ARG A 309 -9.89 16.48 -2.14
CA ARG A 309 -9.45 16.41 -0.73
C ARG A 309 -8.23 15.52 -0.56
N LYS A 310 -8.21 14.32 -1.17
CA LYS A 310 -7.05 13.41 -1.12
C LYS A 310 -5.82 13.98 -1.84
N LEU A 311 -6.01 14.72 -2.93
CA LEU A 311 -4.93 15.42 -3.61
C LEU A 311 -4.35 16.52 -2.72
N ASN A 312 -5.21 17.33 -2.10
CA ASN A 312 -4.76 18.38 -1.20
C ASN A 312 -4.02 17.82 0.02
N GLU A 313 -4.51 16.75 0.63
CA GLU A 313 -3.83 16.00 1.70
C GLU A 313 -2.42 15.56 1.25
N LEU A 314 -2.33 14.96 0.06
CA LEU A 314 -1.07 14.47 -0.50
C LEU A 314 -0.08 15.60 -0.79
N ILE A 315 -0.52 16.67 -1.46
CA ILE A 315 0.33 17.82 -1.80
C ILE A 315 0.80 18.53 -0.53
N TYR A 316 -0.07 18.67 0.47
CA TYR A 316 0.31 19.30 1.73
C TYR A 316 1.39 18.49 2.45
N SER A 317 1.19 17.17 2.60
CA SER A 317 2.19 16.25 3.15
C SER A 317 3.53 16.32 2.40
N LEU A 318 3.48 16.35 1.07
CA LEU A 318 4.65 16.49 0.22
C LEU A 318 5.39 17.82 0.44
N SER A 319 4.64 18.92 0.51
CA SER A 319 5.20 20.26 0.69
C SER A 319 5.95 20.39 2.01
N LEU A 320 5.48 19.72 3.07
CA LEU A 320 6.19 19.64 4.35
C LEU A 320 7.47 18.82 4.23
N LYS A 321 7.40 17.65 3.58
CA LYS A 321 8.55 16.74 3.39
C LYS A 321 9.70 17.40 2.62
N VAL A 322 9.40 18.24 1.64
CA VAL A 322 10.41 19.02 0.92
C VAL A 322 10.59 20.44 1.45
N ASN A 323 10.14 20.74 2.66
CA ASN A 323 10.38 22.00 3.37
C ASN A 323 9.95 23.27 2.61
N VAL A 324 8.76 23.27 1.99
CA VAL A 324 8.14 24.48 1.44
C VAL A 324 7.79 25.43 2.59
N SER A 325 8.42 26.61 2.64
CA SER A 325 8.37 27.52 3.79
C SER A 325 6.95 27.84 4.26
N LYS A 326 6.04 28.21 3.35
CA LYS A 326 4.69 28.62 3.75
C LYS A 326 3.86 27.45 4.33
N SER A 327 4.09 26.21 3.89
CA SER A 327 3.47 25.02 4.48
C SER A 327 4.02 24.69 5.86
N VAL A 328 5.33 24.85 6.03
CA VAL A 328 6.02 24.71 7.33
C VAL A 328 5.51 25.74 8.33
N ASP A 329 5.47 27.01 7.95
CA ASP A 329 4.97 28.10 8.79
C ASP A 329 3.51 27.84 9.22
N MET A 330 2.69 27.35 8.28
CA MET A 330 1.31 26.96 8.58
C MET A 330 1.24 25.80 9.56
N ALA A 331 2.02 24.73 9.36
CA ALA A 331 2.04 23.57 10.27
C ALA A 331 2.45 24.00 11.69
N SER A 332 3.52 24.77 11.81
CA SER A 332 4.01 25.26 13.11
C SER A 332 3.00 26.16 13.80
N LYS A 333 2.34 27.06 13.05
CA LYS A 333 1.30 27.94 13.59
C LYS A 333 0.08 27.16 14.06
N GLU A 334 -0.46 26.29 13.21
CA GLU A 334 -1.64 25.47 13.51
C GLU A 334 -1.38 24.57 14.72
N TYR A 335 -0.23 23.89 14.78
CA TYR A 335 0.18 23.12 15.95
C TYR A 335 0.24 23.96 17.22
N SER A 336 0.84 25.16 17.16
CA SER A 336 0.94 26.04 18.34
C SER A 336 -0.44 26.49 18.84
N GLU A 337 -1.36 26.82 17.93
CA GLU A 337 -2.73 27.19 18.27
C GLU A 337 -3.52 26.01 18.85
N TRP A 338 -3.30 24.79 18.34
CA TRP A 338 -3.87 23.57 18.90
C TRP A 338 -3.32 23.29 20.30
N ALA A 339 -2.00 23.29 20.48
CA ALA A 339 -1.35 22.95 21.74
C ALA A 339 -1.67 23.95 22.87
N LEU A 340 -1.84 25.24 22.54
CA LEU A 340 -2.11 26.29 23.54
C LEU A 340 -3.61 26.53 23.78
N ASN A 341 -4.44 26.43 22.74
CA ASN A 341 -5.84 26.87 22.80
C ASN A 341 -6.85 25.75 22.50
N ASN A 342 -6.41 24.50 22.33
CA ASN A 342 -7.26 23.38 21.88
C ASN A 342 -8.03 23.71 20.60
N LYS A 343 -7.41 24.49 19.69
CA LYS A 343 -8.02 24.82 18.39
C LYS A 343 -8.28 23.53 17.61
N VAL A 344 -9.49 23.39 17.07
CA VAL A 344 -9.82 22.31 16.14
C VAL A 344 -9.03 22.50 14.85
N LEU A 345 -8.17 21.52 14.55
CA LEU A 345 -7.36 21.52 13.33
C LEU A 345 -8.17 21.04 12.12
N ASN A 346 -7.69 21.36 10.92
CA ASN A 346 -8.26 20.79 9.71
C ASN A 346 -7.96 19.29 9.66
N ARG A 347 -9.02 18.47 9.74
CA ARG A 347 -8.97 17.01 9.74
C ARG A 347 -8.27 16.38 8.52
N ASP A 348 -8.20 17.10 7.41
CA ASP A 348 -7.52 16.61 6.19
C ASP A 348 -6.00 16.76 6.29
N TYR A 349 -5.50 17.64 7.18
CA TYR A 349 -4.08 17.99 7.30
C TYR A 349 -3.46 17.63 8.65
N ILE A 350 -4.28 17.32 9.66
CA ILE A 350 -3.86 17.10 11.04
C ILE A 350 -2.72 16.06 11.16
N GLN A 351 -2.79 14.97 10.40
CA GLN A 351 -1.75 13.95 10.39
C GLN A 351 -0.42 14.49 9.89
N SER A 352 -0.43 15.20 8.77
CA SER A 352 0.79 15.81 8.22
C SER A 352 1.39 16.87 9.15
N ILE A 353 0.54 17.64 9.84
CA ILE A 353 0.99 18.63 10.85
C ILE A 353 1.72 17.91 11.98
N PHE A 354 1.09 16.93 12.63
CA PHE A 354 1.70 16.23 13.77
C PHE A 354 2.95 15.45 13.39
N PHE A 355 2.95 14.83 12.21
CA PHE A 355 4.14 14.13 11.71
C PHE A 355 5.31 15.10 11.52
N TYR A 356 5.06 16.24 10.87
CA TYR A 356 6.09 17.24 10.62
C TYR A 356 6.65 17.83 11.91
N VAL A 357 5.79 18.25 12.85
CA VAL A 357 6.24 18.89 14.09
C VAL A 357 6.94 17.93 15.03
N VAL A 358 6.62 16.63 15.04
CA VAL A 358 7.39 15.66 15.84
C VAL A 358 8.74 15.36 15.20
N GLU A 359 8.79 15.22 13.88
CA GLU A 359 10.04 14.97 13.14
C GLU A 359 11.04 16.14 13.30
N HIS A 360 10.55 17.38 13.31
CA HIS A 360 11.39 18.59 13.36
C HIS A 360 11.34 19.31 14.72
N GLY A 361 10.61 18.76 15.68
CA GLY A 361 10.32 19.39 16.95
C GLY A 361 11.37 19.16 18.02
N ASN A 362 11.07 19.69 19.20
CA ASN A 362 11.87 19.51 20.40
C ASN A 362 11.18 18.54 21.38
N TYR A 363 11.77 18.41 22.56
CA TYR A 363 11.27 17.52 23.60
C TYR A 363 9.81 17.79 24.00
N THR A 364 9.41 19.06 24.11
CA THR A 364 8.05 19.47 24.48
C THR A 364 7.01 19.02 23.46
N VAL A 365 7.34 19.06 22.16
CA VAL A 365 6.42 18.63 21.10
C VAL A 365 6.13 17.14 21.23
N PHE A 366 7.19 16.33 21.38
CA PHE A 366 7.05 14.89 21.59
C PHE A 366 6.20 14.56 22.82
N GLU A 367 6.50 15.16 23.97
CA GLU A 367 5.73 14.95 25.21
C GLU A 367 4.26 15.33 25.05
N THR A 368 3.97 16.45 24.38
CA THR A 368 2.58 16.89 24.18
C THR A 368 1.78 15.87 23.37
N ILE A 369 2.36 15.36 22.28
CA ILE A 369 1.72 14.33 21.43
C ILE A 369 1.61 13.00 22.16
N TYR A 370 2.63 12.62 22.93
CA TYR A 370 2.65 11.42 23.75
C TYR A 370 1.61 11.47 24.89
N ASP A 371 1.44 12.63 25.54
CA ASP A 371 0.43 12.83 26.58
C ASP A 371 -0.98 12.76 26.01
N GLU A 372 -1.22 13.31 24.81
CA GLU A 372 -2.50 13.16 24.13
C GLU A 372 -2.84 11.70 23.80
N LEU A 373 -1.84 10.91 23.41
CA LEU A 373 -2.02 9.46 23.27
C LEU A 373 -2.49 8.83 24.59
N LYS A 374 -1.87 9.20 25.72
CA LYS A 374 -2.21 8.67 27.05
C LYS A 374 -3.53 9.16 27.61
N ARG A 375 -3.97 10.36 27.27
CA ARG A 375 -5.24 10.94 27.72
C ARG A 375 -6.45 10.13 27.27
N GLY A 376 -6.27 9.21 26.31
CA GLY A 376 -7.28 8.23 25.95
C GLY A 376 -8.44 8.91 25.25
N SER A 377 -8.27 9.10 23.96
CA SER A 377 -9.32 9.57 23.06
C SER A 377 -9.58 8.48 22.01
N ASP A 378 -10.82 8.39 21.50
CA ASP A 378 -11.35 7.30 20.66
C ASP A 378 -10.34 6.65 19.69
N PHE A 379 -10.45 5.35 19.36
CA PHE A 379 -9.48 4.66 18.47
C PHE A 379 -9.23 5.33 17.10
N VAL A 380 -10.07 6.28 16.67
CA VAL A 380 -9.84 7.17 15.51
C VAL A 380 -8.69 8.15 15.76
N TYR A 381 -8.51 8.63 16.99
CA TYR A 381 -7.35 9.41 17.45
C TYR A 381 -6.05 8.58 17.31
N SER A 382 -6.12 7.27 17.52
CA SER A 382 -4.92 6.51 17.88
C SER A 382 -3.85 6.39 16.80
N ASP A 383 -4.17 6.24 15.52
CA ASP A 383 -3.13 5.91 14.52
C ASP A 383 -2.12 7.05 14.36
N MET A 384 -2.59 8.28 14.23
CA MET A 384 -1.73 9.45 14.11
C MET A 384 -0.91 9.68 15.39
N PHE A 385 -1.53 9.62 16.56
CA PHE A 385 -0.83 9.81 17.84
C PHE A 385 0.11 8.64 18.18
N ILE A 386 -0.13 7.45 17.63
CA ILE A 386 0.78 6.29 17.74
C ILE A 386 1.96 6.42 16.80
N TYR A 387 1.73 6.86 15.55
CA TYR A 387 2.77 6.89 14.53
C TYR A 387 3.63 8.16 14.59
N ALA A 388 3.08 9.31 14.99
CA ALA A 388 3.82 10.57 15.02
C ALA A 388 5.08 10.48 15.93
N PRO A 389 5.02 9.95 17.16
CA PRO A 389 6.20 9.83 18.03
C PRO A 389 7.34 8.98 17.43
N LEU A 390 7.06 8.06 16.50
CA LEU A 390 8.07 7.26 15.80
C LEU A 390 8.95 8.10 14.86
N LEU A 391 8.51 9.31 14.50
CA LEU A 391 9.23 10.20 13.60
C LEU A 391 10.28 11.06 14.33
N THR A 392 10.33 11.01 15.66
CA THR A 392 11.33 11.78 16.42
C THR A 392 12.75 11.50 15.93
N GLN A 393 13.55 12.56 15.86
CA GLN A 393 14.97 12.50 15.50
C GLN A 393 15.88 12.37 16.73
N ASN A 394 15.31 12.29 17.93
CA ASN A 394 16.04 12.09 19.18
C ASN A 394 16.08 10.61 19.55
N VAL A 395 17.29 10.04 19.63
CA VAL A 395 17.52 8.61 19.91
C VAL A 395 16.92 8.17 21.25
N THR A 396 17.05 8.99 22.30
CA THR A 396 16.53 8.66 23.64
C THR A 396 15.00 8.61 23.65
N GLN A 397 14.34 9.57 23.00
CA GLN A 397 12.88 9.58 22.87
C GLN A 397 12.38 8.41 22.03
N PHE A 398 13.06 8.14 20.92
CA PHE A 398 12.72 7.03 20.04
C PHE A 398 12.82 5.70 20.78
N ARG A 399 13.91 5.48 21.52
CA ARG A 399 14.11 4.26 22.30
C ARG A 399 13.07 4.12 23.42
N PHE A 400 12.84 5.19 24.18
CA PHE A 400 11.78 5.22 25.19
C PHE A 400 10.42 4.81 24.60
N TYR A 401 10.12 5.28 23.39
CA TYR A 401 8.86 4.99 22.74
C TYR A 401 8.77 3.55 22.20
N LEU A 402 9.87 2.95 21.71
CA LEU A 402 9.90 1.52 21.38
C LEU A 402 9.61 0.66 22.61
N ASP A 403 10.22 0.97 23.75
CA ASP A 403 9.96 0.25 25.00
C ASP A 403 8.49 0.42 25.43
N PHE A 404 7.93 1.63 25.29
CA PHE A 404 6.51 1.87 25.52
C PHE A 404 5.62 1.01 24.61
N LEU A 405 5.87 0.97 23.30
CA LEU A 405 5.02 0.27 22.34
C LEU A 405 5.04 -1.25 22.48
N PHE A 406 6.20 -1.82 22.81
CA PHE A 406 6.43 -3.26 22.66
C PHE A 406 6.74 -3.99 23.96
N LEU A 407 7.13 -3.28 25.01
CA LEU A 407 7.47 -3.88 26.31
C LEU A 407 6.53 -3.43 27.44
N SER A 408 5.83 -2.30 27.28
CA SER A 408 4.87 -1.84 28.29
C SER A 408 3.57 -2.66 28.27
N THR A 409 2.84 -2.62 29.38
CA THR A 409 1.49 -3.17 29.49
C THR A 409 0.39 -2.12 29.28
N GLU A 410 0.79 -0.84 29.10
CA GLU A 410 -0.14 0.27 28.88
C GLU A 410 -0.78 0.20 27.49
N ILE A 411 -0.10 -0.45 26.54
CA ILE A 411 -0.53 -0.52 25.15
C ILE A 411 -0.39 -1.93 24.60
N ASN A 412 -1.36 -2.34 23.79
CA ASN A 412 -1.29 -3.58 23.03
C ASN A 412 -1.00 -3.25 21.56
N PRO A 413 0.21 -3.53 21.04
CA PRO A 413 0.57 -3.19 19.66
C PRO A 413 -0.30 -3.89 18.61
N TYR A 414 -0.88 -5.04 18.95
CA TYR A 414 -1.79 -5.79 18.06
C TYR A 414 -3.14 -5.10 17.84
N GLN A 415 -3.46 -4.04 18.59
CA GLN A 415 -4.65 -3.20 18.34
C GLN A 415 -4.44 -2.18 17.21
N PHE A 416 -3.21 -2.05 16.72
CA PHE A 416 -2.82 -1.13 15.66
C PHE A 416 -2.32 -1.90 14.44
N ARG A 417 -2.15 -1.19 13.32
CA ARG A 417 -1.55 -1.77 12.11
C ARG A 417 -0.04 -1.91 12.31
N ILE A 418 0.38 -3.09 12.77
CA ILE A 418 1.79 -3.42 13.06
C ILE A 418 2.69 -3.18 11.84
N ASP A 419 2.28 -3.59 10.64
CA ASP A 419 3.09 -3.40 9.44
C ASP A 419 3.27 -1.91 9.11
N THR A 420 2.23 -1.10 9.33
CA THR A 420 2.31 0.36 9.17
C THR A 420 3.24 0.98 10.22
N MET A 421 3.16 0.52 11.47
CA MET A 421 4.05 0.94 12.54
C MET A 421 5.51 0.61 12.22
N PHE A 422 5.79 -0.62 11.75
CA PHE A 422 7.12 -0.99 11.30
C PHE A 422 7.58 -0.21 10.08
N ALA A 423 6.69 0.16 9.16
CA ALA A 423 7.07 1.01 8.05
C ALA A 423 7.56 2.38 8.53
N TYR A 424 6.92 3.00 9.53
CA TYR A 424 7.41 4.24 10.14
C TYR A 424 8.73 4.06 10.89
N ILE A 425 8.87 2.98 11.65
CA ILE A 425 10.11 2.62 12.36
C ILE A 425 11.27 2.45 11.36
N CYS A 426 11.12 1.58 10.36
CA CYS A 426 12.16 1.25 9.40
C CYS A 426 12.50 2.42 8.47
N ASN A 427 11.54 3.30 8.19
CA ASN A 427 11.79 4.51 7.40
C ASN A 427 12.53 5.61 8.19
N ASN A 428 12.62 5.52 9.52
CA ASN A 428 13.43 6.43 10.35
C ASN A 428 14.90 5.99 10.35
N LYS A 429 15.61 6.38 9.29
CA LYS A 429 16.95 5.87 8.95
C LYS A 429 18.01 6.11 10.02
N LYS A 430 17.97 7.26 10.68
CA LYS A 430 18.91 7.58 11.77
C LYS A 430 18.74 6.62 12.95
N MET A 431 17.57 6.00 13.09
CA MET A 431 17.24 5.10 14.17
C MET A 431 17.54 3.63 13.85
N ILE A 432 17.97 3.27 12.64
CA ILE A 432 18.26 1.87 12.26
C ILE A 432 19.17 1.15 13.28
N PRO A 433 20.30 1.73 13.74
CA PRO A 433 21.12 1.07 14.76
C PRO A 433 20.38 0.80 16.06
N GLU A 434 19.56 1.75 16.52
CA GLU A 434 18.78 1.65 17.75
C GLU A 434 17.65 0.61 17.61
N ILE A 435 16.98 0.57 16.46
CA ILE A 435 15.94 -0.41 16.13
C ILE A 435 16.50 -1.82 16.23
N ILE A 436 17.69 -2.05 15.63
CA ILE A 436 18.33 -3.35 15.67
C ILE A 436 18.77 -3.69 17.10
N SER A 437 19.37 -2.74 17.82
CA SER A 437 19.76 -2.95 19.23
C SER A 437 18.57 -3.38 20.08
N PHE A 438 17.42 -2.71 19.91
CA PHE A 438 16.17 -3.05 20.59
C PHE A 438 15.75 -4.50 20.37
N PHE A 439 15.73 -4.99 19.13
CA PHE A 439 15.36 -6.39 18.85
C PHE A 439 16.38 -7.39 19.38
N VAL A 440 17.67 -7.06 19.31
CA VAL A 440 18.76 -7.91 19.78
C VAL A 440 18.76 -8.05 21.32
N GLU A 441 18.53 -6.94 22.02
CA GLU A 441 18.45 -6.91 23.49
C GLU A 441 17.23 -7.66 24.02
N ASN A 442 16.13 -7.63 23.28
CA ASN A 442 14.85 -8.24 23.67
C ASN A 442 14.56 -9.58 22.96
N VAL A 443 15.59 -10.25 22.43
CA VAL A 443 15.46 -11.50 21.66
C VAL A 443 14.78 -12.64 22.42
N THR A 444 14.79 -12.60 23.76
CA THR A 444 14.14 -13.61 24.63
C THR A 444 12.69 -13.25 24.99
N ASN A 445 12.21 -12.07 24.62
CA ASN A 445 10.85 -11.64 24.90
C ASN A 445 9.87 -12.26 23.88
N LEU A 446 8.86 -12.99 24.37
CA LEU A 446 7.89 -13.71 23.54
C LEU A 446 7.10 -12.80 22.59
N GLN A 447 6.73 -11.59 23.02
CA GLN A 447 6.02 -10.63 22.18
C GLN A 447 6.92 -10.12 21.05
N ILE A 448 8.18 -9.82 21.36
CA ILE A 448 9.17 -9.39 20.35
C ILE A 448 9.41 -10.48 19.34
N ILE A 449 9.55 -11.73 19.80
CA ILE A 449 9.63 -12.92 18.95
C ILE A 449 8.45 -12.98 17.97
N GLN A 450 7.22 -12.79 18.45
CA GLN A 450 6.02 -12.88 17.62
C GLN A 450 5.92 -11.74 16.59
N LEU A 451 6.54 -10.59 16.88
CA LEU A 451 6.53 -9.41 15.99
C LEU A 451 7.72 -9.35 15.04
N PHE A 452 8.78 -10.13 15.30
CA PHE A 452 10.03 -10.04 14.56
C PHE A 452 9.85 -10.40 13.08
N GLU A 453 8.98 -11.36 12.75
CA GLU A 453 8.69 -11.71 11.36
C GLU A 453 8.06 -10.53 10.59
N SER A 454 7.06 -9.86 11.16
CA SER A 454 6.48 -8.64 10.58
C SER A 454 7.51 -7.52 10.43
N PHE A 455 8.43 -7.38 11.40
CA PHE A 455 9.53 -6.43 11.30
C PHE A 455 10.45 -6.75 10.12
N VAL A 456 10.93 -7.99 9.99
CA VAL A 456 11.81 -8.41 8.88
C VAL A 456 11.11 -8.24 7.52
N ASN A 457 9.85 -8.64 7.42
CA ASN A 457 9.02 -8.47 6.24
C ASN A 457 8.79 -7.00 5.87
N THR A 458 9.03 -6.05 6.78
CA THR A 458 8.95 -4.62 6.48
C THR A 458 10.33 -3.99 6.24
N PHE A 459 11.33 -4.36 7.06
CA PHE A 459 12.66 -3.74 7.07
C PHE A 459 13.44 -3.96 5.77
N HIS A 460 13.24 -5.10 5.10
CA HIS A 460 13.98 -5.45 3.88
C HIS A 460 13.80 -4.46 2.73
N VAL A 461 12.64 -3.82 2.66
CA VAL A 461 12.33 -2.77 1.67
C VAL A 461 13.23 -1.54 1.87
N TYR A 462 13.79 -1.36 3.06
CA TYR A 462 14.60 -0.20 3.44
C TYR A 462 16.10 -0.48 3.51
N VAL A 463 16.56 -1.67 3.11
CA VAL A 463 17.99 -2.03 3.06
C VAL A 463 18.63 -1.46 1.79
N ARG A 464 19.72 -0.69 1.96
CA ARG A 464 20.32 0.15 0.90
C ARG A 464 21.81 -0.09 0.69
N ASN A 465 22.47 -0.73 1.63
CA ASN A 465 23.89 -1.03 1.56
C ASN A 465 24.20 -2.36 2.24
N GLU A 466 25.43 -2.83 2.04
CA GLU A 466 25.87 -4.13 2.55
C GLU A 466 25.95 -4.15 4.09
N ASP A 467 26.19 -3.01 4.74
CA ASP A 467 26.23 -2.92 6.21
C ASP A 467 24.84 -3.14 6.83
N GLU A 468 23.81 -2.48 6.31
CA GLU A 468 22.40 -2.66 6.72
C GLU A 468 21.94 -4.10 6.46
N LYS A 469 22.33 -4.70 5.33
CA LYS A 469 22.05 -6.10 4.99
C LYS A 469 22.72 -7.05 5.98
N ASN A 470 24.01 -6.88 6.24
CA ASN A 470 24.77 -7.70 7.19
C ASN A 470 24.20 -7.60 8.60
N LEU A 471 23.79 -6.39 9.00
CA LEU A 471 23.15 -6.13 10.29
C LEU A 471 21.82 -6.87 10.42
N LEU A 472 20.95 -6.80 9.40
CA LEU A 472 19.70 -7.56 9.37
C LEU A 472 19.95 -9.07 9.43
N TYR A 473 20.87 -9.59 8.63
CA TYR A 473 21.15 -11.04 8.54
C TYR A 473 21.73 -11.58 9.83
N SER A 474 22.63 -10.84 10.47
CA SER A 474 23.16 -11.21 11.79
C SER A 474 22.06 -11.25 12.86
N THR A 475 21.09 -10.33 12.78
CA THR A 475 19.93 -10.30 13.67
C THR A 475 19.02 -11.51 13.43
N ILE A 476 18.66 -11.79 12.17
CA ILE A 476 17.84 -12.97 11.80
C ILE A 476 18.51 -14.26 12.28
N LYS A 477 19.83 -14.40 12.06
CA LYS A 477 20.58 -15.57 12.50
C LYS A 477 20.45 -15.78 14.01
N ARG A 478 20.54 -14.72 14.80
CA ARG A 478 20.41 -14.78 16.27
C ARG A 478 19.03 -15.29 16.71
N PHE A 479 17.97 -14.89 16.04
CA PHE A 479 16.62 -15.42 16.30
C PHE A 479 16.46 -16.89 15.84
N LYS A 480 17.07 -17.27 14.71
CA LYS A 480 17.07 -18.66 14.21
C LYS A 480 17.84 -19.61 15.14
N ASP A 481 18.98 -19.19 15.67
CA ASP A 481 19.79 -19.99 16.59
C ASP A 481 19.02 -20.33 17.89
N LEU A 482 18.08 -19.47 18.27
CA LEU A 482 17.16 -19.68 19.40
C LEU A 482 15.95 -20.56 19.04
N LYS A 483 15.88 -21.07 17.80
CA LYS A 483 14.78 -21.87 17.22
C LYS A 483 13.41 -21.21 17.28
N VAL A 484 13.37 -19.87 17.26
CA VAL A 484 12.12 -19.12 17.43
C VAL A 484 11.52 -18.64 16.11
N LEU A 485 12.27 -18.73 15.02
CA LEU A 485 11.77 -18.48 13.67
C LEU A 485 11.73 -19.79 12.88
N SER A 486 10.57 -20.08 12.29
CA SER A 486 10.38 -21.21 11.38
C SER A 486 10.35 -20.78 9.90
N SER A 487 10.20 -19.48 9.64
CA SER A 487 10.02 -18.90 8.31
C SER A 487 11.29 -18.96 7.47
N ASP A 488 11.11 -19.34 6.21
CA ASP A 488 12.16 -19.22 5.21
C ASP A 488 12.17 -17.78 4.66
N PHE A 489 13.34 -17.16 4.67
CA PHE A 489 13.53 -15.78 4.21
C PHE A 489 14.18 -15.77 2.82
N THR A 490 13.92 -16.77 1.98
CA THR A 490 14.47 -16.88 0.62
C THR A 490 14.03 -15.70 -0.26
N THR A 491 12.79 -15.23 -0.14
CA THR A 491 12.29 -14.04 -0.84
C THR A 491 12.98 -12.74 -0.39
N LEU A 492 13.51 -12.71 0.84
CA LEU A 492 14.18 -11.54 1.43
C LEU A 492 15.45 -11.17 0.65
N ASP A 493 16.28 -12.18 0.36
CA ASP A 493 17.59 -11.99 -0.29
C ASP A 493 17.43 -11.48 -1.72
N PHE A 494 16.41 -11.98 -2.42
CA PHE A 494 16.03 -11.49 -3.74
C PHE A 494 15.69 -9.99 -3.70
N MET A 495 14.82 -9.57 -2.78
CA MET A 495 14.37 -8.18 -2.68
C MET A 495 15.49 -7.22 -2.25
N ILE A 496 16.32 -7.62 -1.29
CA ILE A 496 17.48 -6.81 -0.86
C ILE A 496 18.46 -6.67 -2.02
N THR A 497 18.76 -7.76 -2.73
CA THR A 497 19.64 -7.74 -3.90
C THR A 497 19.09 -6.83 -5.00
N MET A 498 17.77 -6.82 -5.22
CA MET A 498 17.14 -5.89 -6.15
C MET A 498 17.41 -4.42 -5.78
N ASN A 499 17.28 -4.07 -4.50
CA ASN A 499 17.52 -2.71 -4.02
C ASN A 499 18.98 -2.29 -4.19
N LEU A 500 19.93 -3.15 -3.80
CA LEU A 500 21.37 -2.87 -3.93
C LEU A 500 21.78 -2.69 -5.40
N ASN A 501 21.33 -3.59 -6.28
CA ASN A 501 21.59 -3.50 -7.72
C ASN A 501 20.95 -2.24 -8.33
N PHE A 502 19.75 -1.87 -7.88
CA PHE A 502 19.08 -0.65 -8.33
C PHE A 502 19.90 0.59 -7.94
N ILE A 503 20.39 0.68 -6.71
CA ILE A 503 21.22 1.81 -6.27
C ILE A 503 22.52 1.87 -7.07
N GLU A 504 23.24 0.75 -7.16
CA GLU A 504 24.54 0.69 -7.84
C GLU A 504 24.44 1.09 -9.31
N LYS A 505 23.42 0.59 -10.01
CA LYS A 505 23.23 0.83 -11.44
C LYS A 505 22.82 2.27 -11.78
N ASN A 506 22.06 2.93 -10.89
CA ASN A 506 21.38 4.17 -11.23
C ASN A 506 21.94 5.41 -10.53
N LYS A 507 22.81 5.26 -9.51
CA LYS A 507 23.34 6.40 -8.74
C LYS A 507 24.03 7.44 -9.62
N ASP A 508 24.91 7.02 -10.54
CA ASP A 508 25.75 7.93 -11.33
C ASP A 508 24.92 8.60 -12.43
N GLU A 509 24.04 7.84 -13.09
CA GLU A 509 23.14 8.38 -14.12
C GLU A 509 22.19 9.45 -13.56
N LEU A 510 21.66 9.25 -12.35
CA LEU A 510 20.82 10.25 -11.70
C LEU A 510 21.60 11.53 -11.37
N VAL A 511 22.85 11.41 -10.91
CA VAL A 511 23.72 12.57 -10.67
C VAL A 511 23.95 13.35 -11.96
N GLU A 512 24.34 12.67 -13.03
CA GLU A 512 24.58 13.30 -14.33
C GLU A 512 23.34 14.01 -14.86
N TYR A 513 22.16 13.37 -14.75
CA TYR A 513 20.90 13.97 -15.20
C TYR A 513 20.58 15.28 -14.47
N TYR A 514 20.64 15.28 -13.14
CA TYR A 514 20.25 16.45 -12.35
C TYR A 514 21.34 17.51 -12.19
N GLN A 515 22.61 17.18 -12.43
CA GLN A 515 23.67 18.18 -12.52
C GLN A 515 23.63 18.94 -13.86
N TYR A 516 23.23 18.27 -14.95
CA TYR A 516 23.21 18.86 -16.29
C TYR A 516 21.92 19.64 -16.60
N TYR A 517 20.79 19.27 -15.97
CA TYR A 517 19.46 19.86 -16.22
C TYR A 517 18.84 20.49 -14.97
#